data_AF-A0A955YBA1-F1
#
_entry.id   AF-A0A955YBA1-F1
#
_cell.length_a   1.000
_cell.length_b   1.000
_cell.length_c   1.000
_cell.angle_alpha   90.00
_cell.angle_beta   90.00
_cell.angle_gamma   90.00
#
_symmetry.space_group_name_H-M   'P 1'
#
loop_
_entity.id
_entity.type
_entity.pdbx_description
1 polymer ?
#
loop_
_entity_poly.entity_id
_entity_poly.type
_entity_poly.pdbx_seq_one_letter_code
_entity_poly.pdbx_strand_id
1 'polypeptide(L)'
;DAHPPRAVRSMVERWVPSLPYVSVFFSRLGQVLGTPENCRTLLAQHHTVLVFPEGVTGINKTFDKRYQLQQFGLGFMRLALETNTPIVPVGVVGAEEQIPALWNLKKVAKLLGMPAVPVSPHMLIPILGMLPLPSRYRLWFGHPMHFTGDADDDDAVIGAKVSQVRDAVDALLQRGLAEREHIFW
;
A
#
# COMPACT_ATOMS: atom_id res chain seq x y z
N ASP A 1 -2.75 9.97 -21.73
CA ASP A 1 -3.89 10.46 -20.94
C ASP A 1 -5.20 9.82 -21.40
N ALA A 2 -6.09 9.52 -20.44
CA ALA A 2 -7.42 8.95 -20.70
C ALA A 2 -8.50 10.03 -20.52
N HIS A 3 -9.50 10.04 -21.40
CA HIS A 3 -10.64 10.94 -21.33
C HIS A 3 -11.94 10.11 -21.28
N PRO A 4 -12.70 10.16 -20.17
CA PRO A 4 -12.44 10.88 -18.92
C PRO A 4 -11.27 10.28 -18.09
N PRO A 5 -10.72 11.04 -17.12
CA PRO A 5 -9.70 10.53 -16.21
C PRO A 5 -10.17 9.28 -15.47
N ARG A 6 -9.27 8.31 -15.30
CA ARG A 6 -9.58 7.07 -14.58
C ARG A 6 -9.52 7.30 -13.07
N ALA A 7 -10.62 7.03 -12.38
CA ALA A 7 -10.61 6.97 -10.93
C ALA A 7 -9.77 5.77 -10.46
N VAL A 8 -8.91 6.01 -9.45
CA VAL A 8 -8.12 4.95 -8.81
C VAL A 8 -9.01 4.15 -7.86
N ARG A 9 -8.96 2.82 -8.00
CA ARG A 9 -9.64 1.85 -7.12
C ARG A 9 -8.58 1.16 -6.28
N SER A 10 -8.57 1.43 -4.98
CA SER A 10 -7.60 0.80 -4.09
C SER A 10 -8.15 -0.51 -3.52
N MET A 11 -7.29 -1.52 -3.49
CA MET A 11 -7.62 -2.85 -2.98
C MET A 11 -7.38 -2.90 -1.47
N VAL A 12 -8.43 -3.20 -0.71
CA VAL A 12 -8.39 -3.23 0.75
C VAL A 12 -8.36 -4.65 1.31
N GLU A 13 -7.68 -4.80 2.44
CA GLU A 13 -7.56 -6.06 3.17
C GLU A 13 -8.92 -6.62 3.59
N ARG A 14 -9.02 -7.96 3.67
CA ARG A 14 -10.28 -8.68 3.95
C ARG A 14 -10.94 -8.33 5.28
N TRP A 15 -10.18 -7.76 6.21
CA TRP A 15 -10.68 -7.32 7.51
C TRP A 15 -11.46 -6.01 7.44
N VAL A 16 -11.15 -5.11 6.51
CA VAL A 16 -11.77 -3.76 6.45
C VAL A 16 -13.30 -3.80 6.34
N PRO A 17 -13.92 -4.70 5.54
CA PRO A 17 -15.38 -4.81 5.48
C PRO A 17 -16.04 -5.18 6.81
N SER A 18 -15.31 -5.78 7.77
CA SER A 18 -15.85 -6.18 9.08
C SER A 18 -16.00 -5.00 10.05
N LEU A 19 -15.40 -3.84 9.74
CA LEU A 19 -15.50 -2.64 10.57
C LEU A 19 -16.78 -1.85 10.26
N PRO A 20 -17.65 -1.63 11.26
CA PRO A 20 -18.84 -0.80 11.08
C PRO A 20 -18.42 0.64 10.75
N TYR A 21 -19.21 1.31 9.91
CA TYR A 21 -18.99 2.67 9.37
C TYR A 21 -17.77 2.81 8.42
N VAL A 22 -16.61 2.24 8.76
CA VAL A 22 -15.41 2.24 7.91
C VAL A 22 -15.69 1.52 6.59
N SER A 23 -16.34 0.37 6.62
CA SER A 23 -16.73 -0.39 5.43
C SER A 23 -17.60 0.42 4.46
N VAL A 24 -18.60 1.14 4.97
CA VAL A 24 -19.49 2.00 4.17
C VAL A 24 -18.73 3.19 3.60
N PHE A 25 -17.91 3.83 4.43
CA PHE A 25 -17.09 4.98 4.02
C PHE A 25 -16.12 4.59 2.89
N PHE A 26 -15.39 3.48 3.05
CA PHE A 26 -14.42 3.00 2.06
C PHE A 26 -15.09 2.58 0.75
N SER A 27 -16.24 1.91 0.82
CA SER A 27 -17.02 1.55 -0.37
C SER A 27 -17.46 2.79 -1.15
N ARG A 28 -17.87 3.86 -0.47
CA ARG A 28 -18.23 5.15 -1.10
C ARG A 28 -17.03 5.87 -1.73
N LEU A 29 -15.84 5.67 -1.18
CA LEU A 29 -14.58 6.14 -1.77
C LEU A 29 -14.09 5.25 -2.94
N GLY A 30 -14.84 4.20 -3.30
CA GLY A 30 -14.48 3.30 -4.39
C GLY A 30 -13.35 2.33 -4.05
N GLN A 31 -13.15 2.04 -2.76
CA GLN A 31 -12.27 0.95 -2.32
C GLN A 31 -12.95 -0.40 -2.61
N VAL A 32 -12.17 -1.37 -3.05
CA VAL A 32 -12.68 -2.71 -3.43
C VAL A 32 -11.97 -3.77 -2.61
N LEU A 33 -12.69 -4.83 -2.23
CA LEU A 33 -12.10 -5.96 -1.53
C LEU A 33 -10.96 -6.57 -2.36
N GLY A 34 -9.81 -6.77 -1.74
CA GLY A 34 -8.58 -7.22 -2.38
C GLY A 34 -8.60 -8.70 -2.78
N THR A 35 -9.43 -9.10 -3.75
CA THR A 35 -9.41 -10.45 -4.35
C THR A 35 -8.86 -10.42 -5.77
N PRO A 36 -8.22 -11.51 -6.25
CA PRO A 36 -7.79 -11.64 -7.64
C PRO A 36 -8.94 -11.43 -8.64
N GLU A 37 -10.14 -11.94 -8.34
CA GLU A 37 -11.33 -11.82 -9.20
C GLU A 37 -11.76 -10.37 -9.38
N ASN A 38 -11.79 -9.59 -8.30
CA ASN A 38 -12.11 -8.17 -8.35
C ASN A 38 -11.05 -7.39 -9.14
N CYS A 39 -9.77 -7.70 -8.92
CA CYS A 39 -8.68 -7.06 -9.65
C CYS A 39 -8.79 -7.33 -11.16
N ARG A 40 -8.99 -8.59 -11.56
CA ARG A 40 -9.21 -8.97 -12.97
C ARG A 40 -10.37 -8.22 -13.59
N THR A 41 -11.50 -8.16 -12.89
CA THR A 41 -12.68 -7.44 -13.35
C THR A 41 -12.41 -5.95 -13.55
N LEU A 42 -11.75 -5.30 -12.58
CA LEU A 42 -11.40 -3.88 -12.67
C LEU A 42 -10.43 -3.60 -13.82
N LEU A 43 -9.39 -4.42 -13.98
CA LEU A 43 -8.41 -4.26 -15.05
C LEU A 43 -9.02 -4.53 -16.44
N ALA A 44 -9.89 -5.53 -16.57
CA ALA A 44 -10.64 -5.80 -17.80
C ALA A 44 -11.58 -4.64 -18.20
N GLN A 45 -12.11 -3.90 -17.21
CA GLN A 45 -12.91 -2.69 -17.41
C GLN A 45 -12.06 -1.43 -17.59
N HIS A 46 -10.74 -1.58 -17.80
CA HIS A 46 -9.78 -0.49 -17.97
C HIS A 46 -9.69 0.48 -16.79
N HIS A 47 -10.09 0.07 -15.57
CA HIS A 47 -9.90 0.88 -14.36
C HIS A 47 -8.42 0.91 -13.93
N THR A 48 -8.07 1.91 -13.13
CA THR A 48 -6.75 2.00 -12.47
C THR A 48 -6.85 1.39 -11.09
N VAL A 49 -6.00 0.40 -10.80
CA VAL A 49 -6.00 -0.32 -9.52
C VAL A 49 -4.76 0.10 -8.70
N LEU A 50 -4.96 0.44 -7.43
CA LEU A 50 -3.88 0.67 -6.46
C LEU A 50 -3.75 -0.54 -5.53
N VAL A 51 -2.54 -1.06 -5.43
CA VAL A 51 -2.19 -2.19 -4.57
C VAL A 51 -1.05 -1.82 -3.63
N PHE A 52 -1.09 -2.37 -2.41
CA PHE A 52 0.02 -2.29 -1.45
C PHE A 52 0.67 -3.67 -1.34
N PRO A 53 1.75 -3.95 -2.10
CA PRO A 53 2.30 -5.30 -2.21
C PRO A 53 2.92 -5.84 -0.92
N GLU A 54 3.26 -4.98 0.06
CA GLU A 54 3.70 -5.38 1.41
C GLU A 54 2.57 -5.97 2.27
N GLY A 55 1.31 -5.66 1.95
CA GLY A 55 0.12 -6.07 2.71
C GLY A 55 0.22 -5.77 4.21
N VAL A 56 -0.27 -6.71 5.02
CA VAL A 56 -0.28 -6.64 6.49
C VAL A 56 1.10 -6.46 7.12
N THR A 57 2.17 -6.94 6.47
CA THR A 57 3.54 -6.76 6.99
C THR A 57 3.95 -5.29 6.98
N GLY A 58 3.53 -4.54 5.95
CA GLY A 58 3.74 -3.09 5.89
C GLY A 58 2.98 -2.34 6.98
N ILE A 59 1.73 -2.74 7.26
CA ILE A 59 0.89 -2.15 8.33
C ILE A 59 1.52 -2.38 9.71
N ASN A 60 2.21 -3.50 9.89
CA ASN A 60 2.78 -3.91 11.17
C ASN A 60 4.13 -3.25 11.49
N LYS A 61 4.65 -2.38 10.62
CA LYS A 61 5.93 -1.69 10.81
C LYS A 61 5.87 -0.75 12.01
N THR A 62 6.89 -0.86 12.85
CA THR A 62 7.21 0.14 13.87
C THR A 62 8.03 1.27 13.23
N PHE A 63 8.03 2.44 13.85
CA PHE A 63 8.59 3.66 13.30
C PHE A 63 10.12 3.60 13.06
N ASP A 64 10.84 2.70 13.74
CA ASP A 64 12.25 2.39 13.48
C ASP A 64 12.47 1.72 12.11
N LYS A 65 11.45 1.05 11.58
CA LYS A 65 11.46 0.41 10.25
C LYS A 65 10.87 1.29 9.16
N ARG A 66 10.68 2.58 9.44
CA ARG A 66 10.06 3.49 8.47
C ARG A 66 10.88 3.60 7.20
N TYR A 67 10.21 3.71 6.06
CA TYR A 67 10.81 3.75 4.72
C TYR A 67 11.65 2.52 4.35
N GLN A 68 11.51 1.43 5.10
CA GLN A 68 12.10 0.13 4.74
C GLN A 68 11.00 -0.73 4.13
N LEU A 69 11.11 -0.98 2.83
CA LEU A 69 10.18 -1.85 2.11
C LEU A 69 10.25 -3.26 2.69
N GLN A 70 9.09 -3.83 2.99
CA GLN A 70 8.97 -5.23 3.37
C GLN A 70 8.89 -6.13 2.13
N GLN A 71 8.83 -7.44 2.35
CA GLN A 71 8.65 -8.40 1.27
C GLN A 71 7.33 -8.13 0.54
N PHE A 72 7.41 -8.06 -0.80
CA PHE A 72 6.24 -7.92 -1.65
C PHE A 72 5.65 -9.30 -1.95
N GLY A 73 4.32 -9.41 -1.91
CA GLY A 73 3.60 -10.59 -2.39
C GLY A 73 3.68 -10.73 -3.91
N LEU A 74 3.56 -11.96 -4.42
CA LEU A 74 3.68 -12.24 -5.87
C LEU A 74 2.41 -11.96 -6.66
N GLY A 75 1.25 -11.91 -5.98
CA GLY A 75 -0.07 -11.91 -6.63
C GLY A 75 -0.31 -10.73 -7.56
N PHE A 76 0.19 -9.53 -7.24
CA PHE A 76 0.01 -8.36 -8.11
C PHE A 76 0.74 -8.52 -9.45
N MET A 77 1.91 -9.18 -9.44
CA MET A 77 2.70 -9.44 -10.65
C MET A 77 2.03 -10.50 -11.52
N ARG A 78 1.51 -11.58 -10.92
CA ARG A 78 0.73 -12.59 -11.64
C ARG A 78 -0.48 -11.96 -12.34
N LEU A 79 -1.24 -11.11 -11.64
CA LEU A 79 -2.37 -10.38 -12.21
C LEU A 79 -1.96 -9.41 -13.32
N ALA A 80 -0.82 -8.72 -13.17
CA ALA A 80 -0.29 -7.83 -14.19
C ALA A 80 0.11 -8.58 -15.47
N LEU A 81 0.72 -9.77 -15.34
CA LEU A 81 1.05 -10.65 -16.46
C LEU A 81 -0.21 -11.19 -17.15
N GLU A 82 -1.15 -11.74 -16.37
CA GLU A 82 -2.41 -12.30 -16.88
C GLU A 82 -3.23 -11.28 -17.68
N THR A 83 -3.26 -10.03 -17.21
CA THR A 83 -4.05 -8.96 -17.83
C THR A 83 -3.24 -8.07 -18.78
N ASN A 84 -1.95 -8.35 -18.97
CA ASN A 84 -1.01 -7.50 -19.71
C ASN A 84 -1.07 -6.03 -19.29
N THR A 85 -1.16 -5.78 -17.98
CA THR A 85 -1.33 -4.44 -17.41
C THR A 85 0.02 -3.85 -16.98
N PRO A 86 0.34 -2.59 -17.35
CA PRO A 86 1.53 -1.90 -16.85
C PRO A 86 1.48 -1.66 -15.34
N ILE A 87 2.64 -1.73 -14.71
CA ILE A 87 2.81 -1.39 -13.29
C ILE A 87 3.48 -0.03 -13.20
N VAL A 88 2.86 0.92 -12.49
CA VAL A 88 3.47 2.23 -12.19
C VAL A 88 3.92 2.22 -10.74
N PRO A 89 5.25 2.20 -10.46
CA PRO A 89 5.74 2.26 -9.10
C PRO A 89 5.50 3.65 -8.50
N VAL A 90 5.10 3.70 -7.23
CA VAL A 90 4.85 4.95 -6.51
C VAL A 90 5.58 4.92 -5.18
N GLY A 91 6.51 5.86 -4.98
CA GLY A 91 7.16 6.10 -3.70
C GLY A 91 6.35 7.13 -2.89
N VAL A 92 6.02 6.83 -1.65
CA VAL A 92 5.26 7.72 -0.76
C VAL A 92 6.09 8.05 0.48
N VAL A 93 6.49 9.32 0.61
CA VAL A 93 7.23 9.83 1.77
C VAL A 93 6.30 10.67 2.65
N GLY A 94 6.42 10.54 3.97
CA GLY A 94 5.60 11.25 4.97
C GLY A 94 4.44 10.42 5.54
N ALA A 95 3.90 9.45 4.80
CA ALA A 95 2.76 8.65 5.27
C ALA A 95 3.05 7.87 6.57
N GLU A 96 4.27 7.34 6.71
CA GLU A 96 4.67 6.58 7.89
C GLU A 96 5.01 7.48 9.11
N GLU A 97 5.00 8.81 8.93
CA GLU A 97 5.21 9.80 10.00
C GLU A 97 3.91 10.35 10.57
N GLN A 98 2.79 10.10 9.88
CA GLN A 98 1.47 10.53 10.30
C GLN A 98 1.06 9.92 11.65
N ILE A 99 1.33 8.63 11.84
CA ILE A 99 1.03 7.88 13.06
C ILE A 99 2.25 7.00 13.39
N PRO A 100 3.28 7.55 14.07
CA PRO A 100 4.51 6.81 14.38
C PRO A 100 4.25 5.71 15.40
N ALA A 101 4.01 4.50 14.91
CA ALA A 101 3.79 3.31 15.72
C ALA A 101 5.09 2.90 16.43
N LEU A 102 5.10 2.94 17.76
CA LEU A 102 6.26 2.51 18.57
C LEU A 102 6.17 1.05 19.00
N TRP A 103 4.95 0.57 19.26
CA TRP A 103 4.69 -0.84 19.51
C TRP A 103 3.56 -1.33 18.63
N ASN A 104 3.64 -2.61 18.27
CA ASN A 104 2.53 -3.30 17.65
C ASN A 104 2.08 -4.43 18.58
N LEU A 105 0.92 -4.26 19.20
CA LEU A 105 0.38 -5.21 20.18
C LEU A 105 -0.26 -6.41 19.48
N LYS A 106 0.56 -7.27 18.87
CA LYS A 106 0.11 -8.45 18.11
C LYS A 106 -0.84 -9.37 18.89
N LYS A 107 -0.65 -9.51 20.20
CA LYS A 107 -1.54 -10.32 21.07
C LYS A 107 -2.93 -9.69 21.23
N VAL A 108 -3.00 -8.37 21.37
CA VAL A 108 -4.26 -7.62 21.44
C VAL A 108 -4.94 -7.59 20.07
N ALA A 109 -4.17 -7.42 18.99
CA ALA A 109 -4.65 -7.52 17.62
C ALA A 109 -5.33 -8.87 17.37
N LYS A 110 -4.72 -9.98 17.79
CA LYS A 110 -5.30 -11.33 17.71
C LYS A 110 -6.58 -11.50 18.54
N LEU A 111 -6.65 -10.88 19.73
CA LEU A 111 -7.83 -10.91 20.59
C LEU A 111 -9.02 -10.13 19.98
N LEU A 112 -8.73 -9.01 19.32
CA LEU A 112 -9.71 -8.12 18.69
C LEU A 112 -10.02 -8.48 17.23
N GLY A 113 -9.38 -9.54 16.68
CA GLY A 113 -9.53 -9.92 15.28
C GLY A 113 -8.97 -8.89 14.27
N MET A 114 -8.04 -8.03 14.71
CA MET A 114 -7.44 -6.97 13.90
C MET A 114 -6.06 -7.39 13.35
N PRO A 115 -5.64 -6.90 12.17
CA PRO A 115 -4.33 -7.24 11.58
C PRO A 115 -3.15 -6.58 12.31
N ALA A 116 -3.37 -5.42 12.93
CA ALA A 116 -2.37 -4.65 13.65
C ALA A 116 -3.06 -3.77 14.71
N VAL A 117 -2.39 -3.53 15.84
CA VAL A 117 -2.76 -2.47 16.78
C VAL A 117 -1.52 -1.62 17.03
N PRO A 118 -1.27 -0.61 16.18
CA PRO A 118 -0.15 0.30 16.36
C PRO A 118 -0.42 1.19 17.57
N VAL A 119 0.49 1.17 18.54
CA VAL A 119 0.49 2.06 19.70
C VAL A 119 1.50 3.15 19.45
N SER A 120 1.03 4.38 19.38
CA SER A 120 1.86 5.57 19.20
C SER A 120 1.84 6.42 20.47
N PRO A 121 2.94 7.05 20.90
CA PRO A 121 2.98 7.82 22.15
C PRO A 121 2.00 8.98 22.18
N HIS A 122 1.75 9.60 21.02
CA HIS A 122 0.82 10.71 20.94
C HIS A 122 -0.60 10.30 21.31
N MET A 123 -0.99 9.02 21.18
CA MET A 123 -2.29 8.51 21.64
C MET A 123 -2.49 8.53 23.16
N LEU A 124 -1.44 8.79 23.95
CA LEU A 124 -1.54 9.02 25.40
C LEU A 124 -1.97 10.46 25.73
N ILE A 125 -1.86 11.37 24.77
CA ILE A 125 -2.46 12.70 24.84
C ILE A 125 -3.97 12.50 24.60
N PRO A 126 -4.89 13.23 25.26
CA PRO A 126 -6.35 13.11 25.09
C PRO A 126 -6.85 13.38 23.66
N ILE A 127 -7.93 14.13 23.45
CA ILE A 127 -8.53 14.37 22.13
C ILE A 127 -7.49 14.72 21.02
N LEU A 128 -6.42 15.45 21.37
CA LEU A 128 -5.33 15.80 20.45
C LEU A 128 -4.47 14.61 20.00
N GLY A 129 -4.33 13.59 20.85
CA GLY A 129 -3.57 12.37 20.58
C GLY A 129 -4.23 11.38 19.64
N MET A 130 -5.52 11.57 19.36
CA MET A 130 -6.25 10.80 18.35
C MET A 130 -6.08 11.38 16.94
N LEU A 131 -5.52 12.58 16.82
CA LEU A 131 -5.32 13.23 15.53
C LEU A 131 -3.98 12.80 14.91
N PRO A 132 -3.96 12.51 13.60
CA PRO A 132 -2.73 12.25 12.89
C PRO A 132 -1.79 13.46 12.97
N LEU A 133 -0.49 13.20 13.10
CA LEU A 133 0.52 14.26 13.01
C LEU A 133 0.48 14.89 11.61
N PRO A 134 0.70 16.20 11.51
CA PRO A 134 0.60 16.94 10.25
C PRO A 134 1.86 16.77 9.39
N SER A 135 2.15 15.53 9.02
CA SER A 135 3.27 15.13 8.15
C SER A 135 3.03 15.59 6.71
N ARG A 136 4.10 16.04 6.03
CA ARG A 136 4.03 16.43 4.62
C ARG A 136 4.16 15.21 3.72
N TYR A 137 3.13 14.94 2.93
CA TYR A 137 3.11 13.83 1.97
C TYR A 137 3.79 14.25 0.67
N ARG A 138 4.71 13.42 0.18
CA ARG A 138 5.36 13.59 -1.12
C ARG A 138 5.21 12.29 -1.90
N LEU A 139 4.59 12.37 -3.07
CA LEU A 139 4.33 11.23 -3.92
C LEU A 139 5.22 11.32 -5.15
N TRP A 140 5.98 10.25 -5.39
CA TRP A 140 6.88 10.11 -6.52
C TRP A 140 6.37 9.01 -7.43
N PHE A 141 5.98 9.37 -8.64
CA PHE A 141 5.52 8.42 -9.65
C PHE A 141 6.69 8.04 -10.55
N GLY A 142 6.96 6.74 -10.67
CA GLY A 142 7.95 6.23 -11.62
C GLY A 142 7.36 6.04 -13.01
N HIS A 143 8.20 5.57 -13.93
CA HIS A 143 7.76 5.23 -15.28
C HIS A 143 6.97 3.92 -15.30
N PRO A 144 5.98 3.78 -16.21
CA PRO A 144 5.29 2.51 -16.40
C PRO A 144 6.27 1.38 -16.74
N MET A 145 6.15 0.27 -16.02
CA MET A 145 6.92 -0.95 -16.22
C MET A 145 6.04 -1.99 -16.88
N HIS A 146 6.52 -2.57 -17.98
CA HIS A 146 5.85 -3.66 -18.69
C HIS A 146 6.61 -4.96 -18.46
N PHE A 147 5.87 -6.04 -18.24
CA PHE A 147 6.42 -7.36 -18.01
C PHE A 147 5.77 -8.37 -18.96
N THR A 148 6.55 -9.36 -19.37
CA THR A 148 6.11 -10.48 -20.20
C THR A 148 6.47 -11.80 -19.54
N GLY A 149 5.76 -12.86 -19.88
CA GLY A 149 5.92 -14.20 -19.31
C GLY A 149 4.58 -14.84 -19.01
N ASP A 150 4.61 -16.03 -18.42
CA ASP A 150 3.39 -16.72 -17.99
C ASP A 150 3.04 -16.28 -16.55
N ALA A 151 1.76 -16.02 -16.31
CA ALA A 151 1.27 -15.72 -14.97
C ALA A 151 1.34 -16.93 -14.03
N ASP A 152 1.47 -18.14 -14.57
CA ASP A 152 1.62 -19.42 -13.87
C ASP A 152 3.08 -19.90 -13.77
N ASP A 153 4.06 -19.09 -14.20
CA ASP A 153 5.48 -19.36 -14.02
C ASP A 153 5.83 -19.60 -12.53
N ASP A 154 6.94 -20.31 -12.30
CA ASP A 154 7.47 -20.59 -10.95
C ASP A 154 7.66 -19.31 -10.12
N ASP A 155 7.44 -19.42 -8.80
CA ASP A 155 7.55 -18.31 -7.85
C ASP A 155 8.90 -17.58 -7.91
N ALA A 156 9.98 -18.28 -8.27
CA ALA A 156 11.30 -17.67 -8.45
C ALA A 156 11.35 -16.70 -9.65
N VAL A 157 10.70 -17.06 -10.76
CA VAL A 157 10.62 -16.25 -11.98
C VAL A 157 9.75 -15.02 -11.74
N ILE A 158 8.60 -15.20 -11.09
CA ILE A 158 7.72 -14.10 -10.69
C ILE A 158 8.42 -13.20 -9.66
N GLY A 159 9.10 -13.80 -8.69
CA GLY A 159 9.85 -13.11 -7.65
C GLY A 159 10.93 -12.18 -8.19
N ALA A 160 11.63 -12.58 -9.26
CA ALA A 160 12.61 -11.73 -9.92
C ALA A 160 11.96 -10.46 -10.51
N LYS A 161 10.79 -10.58 -11.14
CA LYS A 161 10.03 -9.42 -11.65
C LYS A 161 9.51 -8.54 -10.52
N VAL A 162 9.04 -9.14 -9.43
CA VAL A 162 8.61 -8.42 -8.22
C VAL A 162 9.77 -7.63 -7.61
N SER A 163 10.98 -8.19 -7.57
CA SER A 163 12.16 -7.47 -7.10
C SER A 163 12.42 -6.21 -7.93
N GLN A 164 12.28 -6.27 -9.26
CA GLN A 164 12.46 -5.08 -10.10
C GLN A 164 11.47 -3.96 -9.74
N VAL A 165 10.21 -4.31 -9.45
CA VAL A 165 9.21 -3.33 -9.00
C VAL A 165 9.58 -2.77 -7.62
N ARG A 166 10.00 -3.64 -6.69
CA ARG A 166 10.44 -3.23 -5.35
C ARG A 166 11.61 -2.26 -5.43
N ASP A 167 12.62 -2.57 -6.23
CA ASP A 167 13.83 -1.76 -6.38
C ASP A 167 13.50 -0.40 -7.03
N ALA A 168 12.53 -0.36 -7.96
CA ALA A 168 12.01 0.89 -8.51
C ALA A 168 11.28 1.75 -7.46
N VAL A 169 10.46 1.13 -6.59
CA VAL A 169 9.81 1.84 -5.47
C VAL A 169 10.85 2.34 -4.47
N ASP A 170 11.86 1.53 -4.14
CA ASP A 170 12.94 1.93 -3.23
C ASP A 170 13.70 3.14 -3.76
N ALA A 171 14.07 3.14 -5.04
CA ALA A 171 14.73 4.28 -5.67
C ALA A 171 13.89 5.57 -5.56
N LEU A 172 12.57 5.49 -5.72
CA LEU A 172 11.66 6.63 -5.55
C LEU A 172 11.58 7.09 -4.09
N LEU A 173 11.60 6.15 -3.12
CA LEU A 173 11.66 6.48 -1.69
C LEU A 173 12.98 7.16 -1.33
N GLN A 174 14.12 6.62 -1.76
CA GLN A 174 15.43 7.20 -1.51
C GLN A 174 15.54 8.61 -2.09
N ARG A 175 15.04 8.81 -3.32
CA ARG A 175 14.94 10.14 -3.92
C ARG A 175 14.09 11.08 -3.05
N GLY A 176 12.90 10.64 -2.68
CA GLY A 176 11.98 11.46 -1.89
C GLY A 176 12.52 11.81 -0.50
N LEU A 177 13.34 10.94 0.09
CA LEU A 177 14.04 11.18 1.36
C LEU A 177 15.22 12.12 1.20
N ALA A 178 15.99 12.00 0.11
CA ALA A 178 17.13 12.88 -0.17
C ALA A 178 16.70 14.32 -0.48
N GLU A 179 15.59 14.50 -1.22
CA GLU A 179 15.02 15.82 -1.52
C GLU A 179 14.22 16.41 -0.32
N ARG A 180 14.18 15.70 0.82
CA ARG A 180 13.41 16.13 1.99
C ARG A 180 14.21 17.05 2.91
N GLU A 181 13.78 18.31 2.94
CA GLU A 181 14.29 19.32 3.88
C GLU A 181 13.68 19.18 5.30
N HIS A 182 12.37 18.95 5.39
CA HIS A 182 11.64 18.90 6.67
C HIS A 182 10.58 17.78 6.71
N ILE A 183 10.33 17.23 7.90
CA ILE A 183 9.29 16.24 8.20
C ILE A 183 7.91 16.93 8.32
N PHE A 184 7.90 18.04 9.03
CA PHE A 184 6.77 18.96 9.14
C PHE A 184 7.01 20.15 8.19
N TRP A 185 6.03 21.05 8.07
CA TRP A 185 6.00 22.15 7.08
C TRP A 185 7.31 22.92 6.90
#